data_AF-A0A7S1SMT7-F1
#
_entry.id   AF-A0A7S1SMT7-F1
#
_cell.length_a   1.000
_cell.length_b   1.000
_cell.length_c   1.000
_cell.angle_alpha   90.00
_cell.angle_beta   90.00
_cell.angle_gamma   90.00
#
_symmetry.space_group_name_H-M   'P 1'
#
loop_
_entity.id
_entity.type
_entity.pdbx_description
1 polymer ?
#
loop_
_entity_poly.entity_id
_entity_poly.type
_entity_poly.pdbx_seq_one_letter_code
_entity_poly.pdbx_strand_id
1 'polypeptide(L)'
;RVAVEREVAGCEGLPPPNAVFDDTSNFLLYPTLLGVKVVNLLTNKCCRIIGKVENTERFLRIALYQGIPKKTRKENMDTKVAERDPTLACAAYKRHRVYFFSKRLP
;
A
#
# COMPACT_ATOMS: atom_id res chain seq x y z
N ARG A 1 -11.74 15.97 -3.77
CA ARG A 1 -10.40 15.69 -3.20
C ARG A 1 -9.67 16.94 -2.72
N VAL A 2 -9.84 18.12 -3.33
CA VAL A 2 -9.23 19.39 -2.85
C VAL A 2 -9.60 19.74 -1.40
N ALA A 3 -10.86 19.53 -0.99
CA ALA A 3 -11.29 19.76 0.39
C ALA A 3 -10.52 18.87 1.39
N VAL A 4 -10.35 17.58 1.08
CA VAL A 4 -9.59 16.66 1.91
C VAL A 4 -8.12 17.08 2.00
N GLU A 5 -7.49 17.54 0.91
CA GLU A 5 -6.11 18.03 0.99
C GLU A 5 -5.97 19.29 1.84
N ARG A 6 -6.96 20.21 1.78
CA ARG A 6 -6.97 21.39 2.66
C ARG A 6 -7.09 20.98 4.12
N GLU A 7 -7.92 19.98 4.43
CA GLU A 7 -8.02 19.43 5.79
C GLU A 7 -6.72 18.75 6.24
N VAL A 8 -6.10 17.93 5.38
CA VAL A 8 -4.83 17.26 5.69
C VAL A 8 -3.72 18.29 5.92
N ALA A 9 -3.66 19.35 5.11
CA ALA A 9 -2.67 20.42 5.24
C ALA A 9 -2.92 21.33 6.47
N GLY A 10 -4.17 21.50 6.88
CA GLY A 10 -4.54 22.33 8.04
C GLY A 10 -4.51 21.61 9.39
N CYS A 11 -4.25 20.29 9.41
CA CYS A 11 -4.26 19.51 10.63
C CYS A 11 -2.84 19.33 11.18
N GLU A 12 -2.58 19.96 12.32
CA GLU A 12 -1.31 19.81 13.04
C GLU A 12 -1.20 18.42 13.68
N GLY A 13 -0.01 17.82 13.65
CA GLY A 13 0.27 16.51 14.24
C GLY A 13 -0.08 15.30 13.36
N LEU A 14 -0.65 15.51 12.18
CA LEU A 14 -0.80 14.46 11.18
C LEU A 14 0.58 14.04 10.66
N PRO A 15 0.95 12.75 10.69
CA PRO A 15 2.19 12.32 10.10
C PRO A 15 2.20 12.61 8.59
N PRO A 16 3.32 13.12 8.04
CA PRO A 16 3.43 13.32 6.61
C PRO A 16 3.32 11.98 5.87
N PRO A 17 2.83 11.98 4.63
CA PRO A 17 2.79 10.77 3.83
C PRO A 17 4.20 10.20 3.62
N ASN A 18 4.35 8.89 3.73
CA ASN A 18 5.66 8.23 3.55
C ASN A 18 5.79 7.58 2.17
N ALA A 19 7.02 7.28 1.78
CA ALA A 19 7.34 6.46 0.62
C ALA A 19 8.14 5.22 1.05
N VAL A 20 8.01 4.12 0.31
CA VAL A 20 8.72 2.87 0.58
C VAL A 20 9.31 2.32 -0.71
N PHE A 21 10.53 1.79 -0.64
CA PHE A 21 11.14 1.03 -1.71
C PHE A 21 10.68 -0.43 -1.63
N ASP A 22 10.66 -1.11 -2.78
CA ASP A 22 10.56 -2.56 -2.82
C ASP A 22 11.93 -3.20 -2.46
N ASP A 23 11.95 -4.52 -2.23
CA ASP A 23 13.16 -5.21 -1.76
C ASP A 23 14.27 -5.16 -2.82
N THR A 24 13.91 -5.00 -4.09
CA THR A 24 14.87 -4.89 -5.21
C THR A 24 15.33 -3.46 -5.45
N SER A 25 14.75 -2.46 -4.78
CA SER A 25 14.98 -1.03 -4.99
C SER A 25 14.75 -0.55 -6.43
N ASN A 26 14.00 -1.29 -7.24
CA ASN A 26 13.60 -0.90 -8.59
C ASN A 26 12.32 -0.07 -8.62
N PHE A 27 11.49 -0.20 -7.57
CA PHE A 27 10.20 0.45 -7.47
C PHE A 27 10.11 1.32 -6.21
N LEU A 28 9.58 2.52 -6.41
CA LEU A 28 9.18 3.43 -5.34
C LEU A 28 7.66 3.46 -5.24
N LEU A 29 7.14 3.18 -4.05
CA LEU A 29 5.73 3.26 -3.74
C LEU A 29 5.49 4.48 -2.86
N TYR A 30 4.49 5.30 -3.20
CA TYR A 30 4.07 6.43 -2.37
C TYR A 30 2.60 6.77 -2.58
N PRO A 31 1.90 7.18 -1.51
CA PRO A 31 0.51 7.59 -1.57
C PRO A 31 0.38 8.93 -2.30
N THR A 32 -0.68 9.04 -3.10
CA THR A 32 -1.05 10.23 -3.85
C THR A 32 -2.54 10.50 -3.69
N LEU A 33 -3.00 11.59 -4.31
CA LEU A 33 -4.41 11.91 -4.40
C LEU A 33 -5.26 10.81 -5.03
N LEU A 34 -4.73 9.89 -5.84
CA LEU A 34 -5.55 8.90 -6.55
C LEU A 34 -5.40 7.47 -6.02
N GLY A 35 -4.57 7.27 -4.99
CA GLY A 35 -4.13 5.95 -4.57
C GLY A 35 -2.61 5.93 -4.39
N VAL A 36 -2.04 4.74 -4.29
CA VAL A 36 -0.59 4.55 -4.15
C VAL A 36 0.03 4.36 -5.53
N LYS A 37 0.89 5.28 -5.94
CA LYS A 37 1.65 5.13 -7.18
C LYS A 37 2.78 4.13 -6.97
N VAL A 38 2.98 3.27 -7.97
CA VAL A 38 4.13 2.38 -8.09
C VAL A 38 4.96 2.88 -9.26
N VAL A 39 6.08 3.52 -8.96
CA VAL A 39 6.98 4.11 -9.96
C VAL A 39 8.18 3.20 -10.13
N ASN A 40 8.47 2.80 -11.36
CA ASN A 40 9.72 2.15 -11.69
C ASN A 40 10.81 3.21 -11.85
N LEU A 41 11.87 3.11 -11.05
CA LEU A 41 12.93 4.11 -10.96
C LEU A 41 13.86 4.10 -12.16
N LEU A 42 14.03 2.94 -12.82
CA LEU A 42 14.88 2.81 -14.02
C LEU A 42 14.25 3.49 -15.24
N THR A 43 12.95 3.31 -15.43
CA THR A 43 12.21 3.83 -16.58
C THR A 43 11.54 5.17 -16.30
N ASN A 44 11.50 5.60 -15.04
CA ASN A 44 10.76 6.75 -14.54
C ASN A 44 9.27 6.73 -14.95
N LYS A 45 8.67 5.53 -15.05
CA LYS A 45 7.28 5.33 -15.43
C LYS A 45 6.45 4.87 -14.23
N CYS A 46 5.23 5.39 -14.13
CA CYS A 46 4.23 4.89 -13.18
C CYS A 46 3.62 3.59 -13.72
N CYS A 47 4.04 2.44 -13.19
CA CYS A 47 3.62 1.12 -13.65
C CYS A 47 2.20 0.76 -13.20
N ARG A 48 1.79 1.24 -12.02
CA ARG A 48 0.48 0.92 -11.44
C ARG A 48 0.05 1.98 -10.44
N ILE A 49 -1.27 2.13 -10.28
CA ILE A 49 -1.88 2.86 -9.16
C ILE A 49 -2.70 1.85 -8.35
N ILE A 50 -2.23 1.53 -7.15
CA ILE A 50 -2.91 0.65 -6.20
C ILE A 50 -3.93 1.47 -5.41
N GLY A 51 -5.08 0.89 -5.06
CA GLY A 51 -6.11 1.61 -4.33
C GLY A 51 -6.92 2.58 -5.19
N LYS A 52 -6.91 2.41 -6.52
CA LYS A 52 -7.59 3.31 -7.46
C LYS A 52 -9.12 3.25 -7.32
N VAL A 53 -9.66 2.09 -6.95
CA VAL A 53 -11.11 1.86 -6.78
C VAL A 53 -11.62 2.50 -5.50
N GLU A 54 -10.74 2.62 -4.50
CA GLU A 54 -10.91 3.29 -3.22
C GLU A 54 -10.81 4.81 -3.40
N ASN A 55 -11.57 5.34 -4.36
CA ASN A 55 -11.46 6.71 -4.85
C ASN A 55 -11.91 7.79 -3.83
N THR A 56 -12.56 7.39 -2.74
CA THR A 56 -12.90 8.29 -1.62
C THR A 56 -11.80 8.34 -0.58
N GLU A 57 -10.83 7.43 -0.65
CA GLU A 57 -9.80 7.29 0.37
C GLU A 57 -8.55 8.10 0.04
N ARG A 58 -8.01 8.72 1.09
CA ARG A 58 -6.74 9.43 1.07
C ARG A 58 -5.74 8.68 1.93
N PHE A 59 -4.99 7.78 1.32
CA PHE A 59 -3.91 7.06 1.99
C PHE A 59 -2.82 8.04 2.42
N LEU A 60 -2.30 7.87 3.63
CA LEU A 60 -1.20 8.67 4.19
C LEU A 60 -0.02 7.79 4.53
N ARG A 61 -0.26 6.67 5.21
CA ARG A 61 0.78 5.73 5.60
C ARG A 61 0.66 4.44 4.83
N ILE A 62 1.80 3.98 4.34
CA ILE A 62 1.94 2.72 3.63
C ILE A 62 3.08 1.89 4.23
N ALA A 63 2.93 0.57 4.17
CA ALA A 63 3.96 -0.40 4.50
C ALA A 63 3.88 -1.56 3.50
N LEU A 64 5.02 -2.03 3.01
CA LEU A 64 5.09 -3.10 2.03
C LEU A 64 5.68 -4.35 2.69
N TYR A 65 4.92 -5.44 2.66
CA TYR A 65 5.38 -6.77 3.08
C TYR A 65 5.73 -7.59 1.85
N GLN A 66 6.94 -8.14 1.77
CA GLN A 66 7.43 -8.96 0.64
C GLN A 66 7.99 -10.32 1.07
N GLY A 67 7.80 -10.67 2.34
CA GLY A 67 8.24 -11.93 2.91
C GLY A 67 7.39 -13.13 2.48
N ILE A 68 7.86 -14.31 2.87
CA ILE A 68 7.07 -15.55 2.82
C ILE A 68 6.29 -15.64 4.14
N PRO A 69 4.95 -15.76 4.11
CA PRO A 69 4.17 -15.91 5.33
C PRO A 69 4.59 -17.20 6.04
N LYS A 70 5.06 -17.07 7.29
CA LYS A 70 5.40 -18.22 8.13
C LYS A 70 4.10 -18.89 8.55
N LYS A 71 3.99 -20.21 8.38
CA LYS A 71 2.84 -20.98 8.89
C LYS A 71 2.78 -20.86 10.41
N THR A 72 1.88 -20.04 10.94
CA THR A 72 1.44 -20.14 12.32
C THR A 72 0.71 -21.48 12.49
N ARG A 73 1.13 -22.24 13.49
CA ARG A 73 0.89 -23.68 13.63
C ARG A 73 -0.62 -24.02 13.68
N LYS A 74 -0.96 -25.12 12.99
CA LYS A 74 -2.25 -25.86 12.88
C LYS A 74 -3.27 -25.31 11.88
N GLU A 75 -3.19 -25.82 10.66
CA GLU A 75 -4.37 -26.34 9.96
C GLU A 75 -3.92 -27.34 8.88
N ASN A 76 -4.48 -28.55 8.95
CA ASN A 76 -4.27 -29.63 7.99
C ASN A 76 -5.02 -29.28 6.71
N MET A 77 -4.36 -28.65 5.75
CA MET A 77 -4.87 -28.51 4.37
C MET A 77 -3.68 -28.43 3.43
N ASP A 78 -3.84 -29.03 2.25
CA ASP A 78 -2.86 -29.32 1.21
C ASP A 78 -1.62 -28.42 1.18
N THR A 79 -0.46 -29.06 1.07
CA THR A 79 0.87 -28.44 0.95
C THR A 79 1.01 -27.60 -0.33
N LYS A 80 0.33 -26.47 -0.42
CA LYS A 80 0.75 -25.37 -1.27
C LYS A 80 2.01 -24.79 -0.64
N VAL A 81 3.10 -24.80 -1.41
CA VAL A 81 4.36 -24.16 -1.05
C VAL A 81 4.05 -22.70 -0.73
N ALA A 82 4.52 -22.21 0.42
CA ALA A 82 4.30 -20.82 0.81
C ALA A 82 5.06 -19.92 -0.18
N GLU A 83 4.33 -19.29 -1.08
CA GLU A 83 4.87 -18.35 -2.05
C GLU A 83 4.95 -16.94 -1.45
N ARG A 84 5.86 -16.11 -1.98
CA ARG A 84 5.90 -14.69 -1.67
C ARG A 84 4.61 -14.04 -2.15
N ASP A 85 3.92 -13.36 -1.25
CA ASP A 85 2.73 -12.58 -1.58
C ASP A 85 2.92 -11.12 -1.18
N PRO A 86 3.55 -10.31 -2.05
CA PRO A 86 3.75 -8.90 -1.79
C PRO A 86 2.43 -8.21 -1.46
N THR A 87 2.32 -7.73 -0.23
CA THR A 87 1.10 -7.14 0.31
C THR A 87 1.38 -5.73 0.79
N LEU A 88 0.65 -4.76 0.22
CA LEU A 88 0.72 -3.37 0.63
C LEU A 88 -0.37 -3.10 1.68
N ALA A 89 0.05 -2.71 2.88
CA ALA A 89 -0.83 -2.21 3.92
C ALA A 89 -0.92 -0.68 3.84
N CYS A 90 -2.13 -0.14 3.86
CA CYS A 90 -2.38 1.30 3.78
C CYS A 90 -3.31 1.77 4.89
N ALA A 91 -3.02 2.94 5.46
CA ALA A 91 -3.92 3.68 6.36
C ALA A 91 -4.38 4.98 5.69
N ALA A 92 -5.69 5.24 5.75
CA ALA A 92 -6.32 6.42 5.16
C ALA A 92 -6.69 7.47 6.21
N TYR A 93 -6.66 8.73 5.81
CA TYR A 93 -7.04 9.87 6.65
C TYR A 93 -8.48 9.73 7.17
N LYS A 94 -8.67 9.90 8.49
CA LYS A 94 -9.98 9.78 9.17
C LYS A 94 -10.73 8.47 8.93
N ARG A 95 -10.03 7.37 8.65
CA ARG A 95 -10.64 6.04 8.53
C ARG A 95 -10.17 5.11 9.63
N HIS A 96 -11.12 4.45 10.29
CA HIS A 96 -10.85 3.34 11.21
C HIS A 96 -10.69 2.01 10.45
N ARG A 97 -9.97 2.03 9.33
CA ARG A 97 -9.76 0.87 8.46
C ARG A 97 -8.32 0.80 8.00
N VAL A 98 -7.79 -0.41 7.94
CA VAL A 98 -6.52 -0.73 7.27
C VAL A 98 -6.86 -1.48 6.00
N TYR A 99 -6.24 -1.07 4.89
CA TYR A 99 -6.47 -1.65 3.58
C TYR A 99 -5.27 -2.53 3.23
N PHE A 100 -5.52 -3.75 2.76
CA PHE A 100 -4.49 -4.68 2.32
C PHE A 100 -4.68 -4.96 0.83
N PHE A 101 -3.65 -4.67 0.03
CA PHE A 101 -3.64 -4.93 -1.39
C PHE A 101 -2.61 -6.03 -1.68
N SER A 102 -3.05 -7.17 -2.19
CA SER A 102 -2.20 -8.28 -2.61
C SER A 102 -2.36 -8.56 -4.10
N LYS A 103 -1.58 -9.50 -4.64
CA LYS A 103 -1.78 -9.96 -6.03
C LYS A 103 -2.96 -10.92 -6.18
N ARG A 104 -3.52 -11.42 -5.07
CA ARG A 104 -4.62 -12.37 -5.10
C ARG A 104 -5.89 -11.67 -5.57
N LEU A 105 -6.54 -12.26 -6.57
CA LEU A 105 -7.89 -11.88 -6.93
C LEU A 105 -8.86 -12.40 -5.84
N PRO A 106 -10.01 -11.74 -5.65
CA PRO A 106 -11.07 -12.25 -4.78
C PRO A 106 -11.58 -13.64 -5.23
#